data_AF-A0A2H0A6K9-F1
#
_entry.id   AF-A0A2H0A6K9-F1
#
_cell.length_a   1.000
_cell.length_b   1.000
_cell.length_c   1.000
_cell.angle_alpha   90.00
_cell.angle_beta   90.00
_cell.angle_gamma   90.00
#
_symmetry.space_group_name_H-M   'P 1'
#
loop_
_entity.id
_entity.type
_entity.pdbx_description
1 polymer ?
#
loop_
_entity_poly.entity_id
_entity_poly.type
_entity_poly.pdbx_seq_one_letter_code
_entity_poly.pdbx_strand_id
1 'polypeptide(L)'
;MKKYTVAVVGATGAVGQVMREVLIQRNFPVERVRFFGYRREGLELDFKGEKVIVERLQDGCFKGIDIALFSAGASVSKEWAPKAVKDGCIVVDNSSAFRMDIDVPLVVPEVNPHAAANHKGIIANPNCSTIQMVVALNPLHKEARIKRIVVSTYQSVSGTGSMAIEELINQSRAVLDGSEVVKKVYPHQIAFNCLPQIDVFLDNGYTKEEIKMIEETKKIMESPEIAVTATTVRVPVFRSHSESVNIETEKKLTPERVREILSKAPGVIVVDDLINNKYPLAIDAEGKDETFVGRIREDFSICCGVNMWIVSDNLRKGAASNAVQIAEILVEKGLV
;
A
#
# COMPACT_ATOMS: atom_id res chain seq x y z
N MET A 1 16.80 24.89 -0.33
CA MET A 1 15.59 24.09 -0.06
C MET A 1 15.51 23.87 1.44
N LYS A 2 14.36 24.11 2.08
CA LYS A 2 14.16 23.80 3.52
C LYS A 2 14.39 22.29 3.71
N LYS A 3 15.13 21.91 4.75
CA LYS A 3 15.33 20.50 5.13
C LYS A 3 14.51 20.17 6.37
N TYR A 4 14.27 18.89 6.61
CA TYR A 4 13.36 18.40 7.64
C TYR A 4 13.99 17.30 8.50
N THR A 5 13.68 17.30 9.79
CA THR A 5 13.92 16.17 10.69
C THR A 5 12.82 15.14 10.51
N VAL A 6 13.17 13.94 10.04
CA VAL A 6 12.22 12.88 9.70
C VAL A 6 12.38 11.68 10.64
N ALA A 7 11.27 11.16 11.16
CA ALA A 7 11.24 9.91 11.89
C ALA A 7 10.70 8.75 11.05
N VAL A 8 11.25 7.56 11.25
CA VAL A 8 10.64 6.30 10.79
C VAL A 8 10.33 5.44 12.01
N VAL A 9 9.05 5.27 12.31
CA VAL A 9 8.57 4.41 13.41
C VAL A 9 8.27 3.03 12.88
N GLY A 10 8.93 2.01 13.42
CA GLY A 10 8.95 0.67 12.83
C GLY A 10 10.09 0.47 11.83
N ALA A 11 11.20 1.22 11.97
CA ALA A 11 12.31 1.28 11.02
C ALA A 11 12.98 -0.07 10.69
N THR A 12 12.83 -1.07 11.56
CA THR A 12 13.38 -2.42 11.38
C THR A 12 12.41 -3.41 10.71
N GLY A 13 11.14 -3.01 10.50
CA GLY A 13 10.16 -3.83 9.81
C GLY A 13 10.34 -3.79 8.29
N ALA A 14 9.66 -4.69 7.56
CA ALA A 14 9.76 -4.77 6.11
C ALA A 14 9.42 -3.43 5.42
N VAL A 15 8.30 -2.80 5.79
CA VAL A 15 7.93 -1.48 5.24
C VAL A 15 8.87 -0.37 5.73
N GLY A 16 9.29 -0.39 7.00
CA GLY A 16 10.19 0.62 7.55
C GLY A 16 11.57 0.63 6.88
N GLN A 17 12.09 -0.54 6.50
CA GLN A 17 13.29 -0.65 5.67
C GLN A 17 13.07 0.01 4.30
N VAL A 18 11.97 -0.31 3.61
CA VAL A 18 11.67 0.28 2.29
C VAL A 18 11.44 1.80 2.40
N MET A 19 10.82 2.30 3.48
CA MET A 19 10.69 3.75 3.73
C MET A 19 12.07 4.44 3.78
N ARG A 20 13.06 3.83 4.44
CA ARG A 20 14.44 4.38 4.47
C ARG A 20 15.05 4.40 3.08
N GLU A 21 14.91 3.31 2.32
CA GLU A 21 15.40 3.21 0.95
C GLU A 21 14.76 4.26 0.04
N VAL A 22 13.44 4.43 0.12
CA VAL A 22 12.68 5.38 -0.69
C VAL A 22 13.03 6.82 -0.36
N LEU A 23 13.19 7.19 0.93
CA LEU A 23 13.64 8.53 1.33
C LEU A 23 14.99 8.89 0.68
N ILE A 24 15.88 7.92 0.51
CA ILE A 24 17.17 8.10 -0.17
C ILE A 24 16.97 8.20 -1.68
N GLN A 25 16.29 7.21 -2.29
CA GLN A 25 16.12 7.11 -3.74
C GLN A 25 15.38 8.31 -4.33
N ARG A 26 14.41 8.87 -3.58
CA ARG A 26 13.64 10.05 -3.99
C ARG A 26 14.31 11.37 -3.61
N ASN A 27 15.50 11.32 -3.02
CA ASN A 27 16.24 12.49 -2.56
C ASN A 27 15.40 13.41 -1.65
N PHE A 28 14.61 12.82 -0.75
CA PHE A 28 13.80 13.60 0.19
C PHE A 28 14.69 14.57 0.99
N PRO A 29 14.27 15.83 1.23
CA PRO A 29 15.11 16.87 1.85
C PRO A 29 15.27 16.67 3.36
N VAL A 30 15.92 15.57 3.76
CA VAL A 30 16.21 15.23 5.15
C VAL A 30 17.41 16.04 5.66
N GLU A 31 17.25 16.71 6.80
CA GLU A 31 18.34 17.27 7.60
C GLU A 31 18.90 16.23 8.55
N ARG A 32 17.99 15.58 9.31
CA ARG A 32 18.30 14.55 10.30
C ARG A 32 17.24 13.45 10.23
N VAL A 33 17.65 12.21 10.42
CA VAL A 33 16.71 11.09 10.54
C VAL A 33 16.75 10.51 11.95
N ARG A 34 15.59 10.04 12.43
CA ARG A 34 15.48 9.28 13.68
C ARG A 34 14.72 7.98 13.42
N PHE A 35 15.18 6.89 14.03
CA PHE A 35 14.59 5.57 13.86
C PHE A 35 14.01 5.10 15.18
N PHE A 36 12.77 4.64 15.16
CA PHE A 36 12.11 4.09 16.34
C PHE A 36 11.70 2.64 16.13
N GLY A 37 11.84 1.84 17.18
CA GLY A 37 11.47 0.42 17.19
C GLY A 37 11.20 -0.10 18.60
N TYR A 38 10.44 -1.20 18.71
CA TYR A 38 10.07 -1.79 20.00
C TYR A 38 11.02 -2.91 20.45
N ARG A 39 11.39 -3.83 19.54
CA ARG A 39 12.15 -5.05 19.87
C ARG A 39 13.65 -4.97 19.60
N ARG A 40 14.09 -3.96 18.85
CA ARG A 40 15.45 -3.84 18.30
C ARG A 40 16.06 -2.45 18.60
N GLU A 41 15.73 -1.90 19.76
CA GLU A 41 16.42 -0.72 20.28
C GLU A 41 17.93 -0.99 20.37
N GLY A 42 18.74 0.02 20.08
CA GLY A 42 20.21 -0.08 20.08
C GLY A 42 20.81 -0.65 18.79
N LEU A 43 20.00 -1.16 17.87
CA LEU A 43 20.49 -1.57 16.54
C LEU A 43 20.92 -0.33 15.74
N GLU A 44 22.10 -0.39 15.13
CA GLU A 44 22.54 0.62 14.17
C GLU A 44 22.01 0.30 12.77
N LEU A 45 21.35 1.27 12.15
CA LEU A 45 20.90 1.21 10.77
C LEU A 45 21.63 2.26 9.94
N ASP A 46 22.09 1.87 8.76
CA ASP A 46 22.65 2.83 7.80
C ASP A 46 21.55 3.72 7.21
N PHE A 47 21.86 5.00 7.09
CA PHE A 47 21.11 5.97 6.31
C PHE A 47 22.06 6.96 5.66
N LYS A 48 22.22 6.87 4.33
CA LYS A 48 23.15 7.69 3.54
C LYS A 48 24.61 7.61 4.04
N GLY A 49 25.05 6.43 4.48
CA GLY A 49 26.41 6.23 5.00
C GLY A 49 26.61 6.67 6.46
N GLU A 50 25.57 7.21 7.11
CA GLU A 50 25.57 7.51 8.53
C GLU A 50 24.89 6.39 9.31
N LYS A 51 25.49 6.00 10.43
CA LYS A 51 24.92 5.03 11.36
C LYS A 51 23.96 5.72 12.31
N VAL A 52 22.70 5.31 12.28
CA VAL A 52 21.64 5.85 13.12
C VAL A 52 21.13 4.75 14.04
N ILE A 53 21.19 4.99 15.35
CA ILE A 53 20.74 4.05 16.37
C ILE A 53 19.21 4.05 16.40
N VAL A 54 18.62 2.86 16.44
CA VAL A 54 17.19 2.68 16.66
C VAL A 54 16.87 2.97 18.13
N GLU A 55 16.00 3.96 18.33
CA GLU A 55 15.57 4.44 19.63
C GLU A 55 14.25 3.80 20.06
N ARG A 56 13.98 3.81 21.37
CA ARG A 56 12.68 3.42 21.92
C ARG A 56 11.68 4.57 21.82
N LEU A 57 10.41 4.22 21.61
CA LEU A 57 9.30 5.16 21.78
C LEU A 57 9.13 5.49 23.27
N GLN A 58 9.17 6.78 23.59
CA GLN A 58 8.98 7.33 24.93
C GLN A 58 8.36 8.74 24.85
N ASP A 59 7.76 9.22 25.92
CA ASP A 59 7.08 10.52 25.89
C ASP A 59 8.06 11.66 25.54
N GLY A 60 7.64 12.59 24.68
CA GLY A 60 8.46 13.69 24.21
C GLY A 60 9.49 13.32 23.13
N CYS A 61 9.56 12.04 22.70
CA CYS A 61 10.55 11.62 21.71
C CYS A 61 10.33 12.23 20.31
N PHE A 62 9.18 12.85 20.05
CA PHE A 62 8.86 13.48 18.76
C PHE A 62 9.13 14.99 18.73
N LYS A 63 9.56 15.60 19.84
CA LYS A 63 9.92 17.02 19.87
C LYS A 63 11.04 17.33 18.88
N GLY A 64 10.83 18.35 18.05
CA GLY A 64 11.77 18.76 17.00
C GLY A 64 11.82 17.81 15.80
N ILE A 65 10.85 16.91 15.65
CA ILE A 65 10.66 16.09 14.46
C ILE A 65 9.54 16.73 13.65
N ASP A 66 9.81 17.06 12.39
CA ASP A 66 8.84 17.70 11.51
C ASP A 66 7.82 16.69 10.97
N ILE A 67 8.33 15.54 10.49
CA ILE A 67 7.50 14.49 9.87
C ILE A 67 7.86 13.12 10.43
N ALA A 68 6.87 12.32 10.78
CA ALA A 68 7.06 10.93 11.19
C ALA A 68 6.28 9.96 10.30
N LEU A 69 7.00 9.03 9.68
CA LEU A 69 6.44 7.93 8.90
C LEU A 69 6.22 6.73 9.83
N PHE A 70 4.96 6.36 10.05
CA PHE A 70 4.60 5.30 10.97
C PHE A 70 4.31 4.00 10.23
N SER A 71 5.00 2.91 10.59
CA SER A 71 4.74 1.56 10.10
C SER A 71 5.08 0.50 11.16
N ALA A 72 4.43 0.62 12.31
CA ALA A 72 4.64 -0.26 13.47
C ALA A 72 3.37 -1.00 13.94
N GLY A 73 2.29 -0.92 13.15
CA GLY A 73 1.00 -1.54 13.45
C GLY A 73 0.01 -0.60 14.15
N ALA A 74 -1.28 -0.93 14.04
CA ALA A 74 -2.37 -0.03 14.44
C ALA A 74 -2.40 0.29 15.95
N SER A 75 -1.98 -0.64 16.82
CA SER A 75 -1.90 -0.38 18.26
C SER A 75 -0.87 0.70 18.58
N VAL A 76 0.33 0.61 17.97
CA VAL A 76 1.39 1.60 18.13
C VAL A 76 0.95 2.95 17.59
N SER A 77 0.33 2.99 16.41
CA SER A 77 -0.18 4.25 15.84
C SER A 77 -1.24 4.90 16.73
N LYS A 78 -2.19 4.14 17.29
CA LYS A 78 -3.20 4.67 18.22
C LYS A 78 -2.59 5.28 19.49
N GLU A 79 -1.52 4.69 20.00
CA GLU A 79 -0.85 5.20 21.20
C GLU A 79 0.05 6.41 20.91
N TRP A 80 0.84 6.35 19.84
CA TRP A 80 1.97 7.26 19.63
C TRP A 80 1.73 8.36 18.60
N ALA A 81 0.84 8.17 17.62
CA ALA A 81 0.57 9.23 16.65
C ALA A 81 -0.05 10.49 17.30
N PRO A 82 -1.03 10.39 18.22
CA PRO A 82 -1.54 11.57 18.92
C PRO A 82 -0.47 12.28 19.78
N LYS A 83 0.45 11.52 20.37
CA LYS A 83 1.58 12.08 21.12
C LYS A 83 2.57 12.82 20.21
N ALA A 84 2.86 12.27 19.03
CA ALA A 84 3.69 12.92 18.03
C ALA A 84 3.06 14.25 17.56
N VAL A 85 1.75 14.26 17.28
CA VAL A 85 1.03 15.50 16.94
C VAL A 85 1.09 16.52 18.07
N LYS A 86 0.93 16.10 19.33
CA LYS A 86 1.06 16.98 20.49
C LYS A 86 2.47 17.59 20.62
N ASP A 87 3.50 16.87 20.20
CA ASP A 87 4.89 17.34 20.16
C ASP A 87 5.19 18.25 18.93
N GLY A 88 4.19 18.50 18.07
CA GLY A 88 4.31 19.35 16.88
C GLY A 88 4.70 18.61 15.60
N CYS A 89 4.72 17.28 15.62
CA CYS A 89 5.12 16.45 14.48
C CYS A 89 3.91 16.07 13.61
N ILE A 90 4.06 16.11 12.29
CA ILE A 90 3.06 15.58 11.37
C ILE A 90 3.30 14.09 11.13
N VAL A 91 2.26 13.29 11.27
CA VAL A 91 2.31 11.84 11.14
C VAL A 91 1.71 11.40 9.81
N VAL A 92 2.47 10.60 9.05
CA VAL A 92 1.94 9.80 7.94
C VAL A 92 1.84 8.35 8.42
N ASP A 93 0.64 7.87 8.70
CA ASP A 93 0.38 6.56 9.30
C ASP A 93 0.04 5.48 8.27
N ASN A 94 0.90 4.46 8.15
CA ASN A 94 0.69 3.29 7.29
C ASN A 94 -0.27 2.25 7.88
N SER A 95 -0.65 2.39 9.14
CA SER A 95 -1.59 1.46 9.77
C SER A 95 -3.04 1.73 9.36
N SER A 96 -3.94 0.81 9.72
CA SER A 96 -5.38 1.01 9.55
C SER A 96 -6.02 1.84 10.67
N ALA A 97 -5.26 2.35 11.64
CA ALA A 97 -5.78 2.95 12.87
C ALA A 97 -6.71 4.14 12.63
N PHE A 98 -6.37 4.99 11.66
CA PHE A 98 -7.03 6.27 11.43
C PHE A 98 -7.67 6.40 10.04
N ARG A 99 -7.59 5.36 9.20
CA ARG A 99 -8.01 5.45 7.78
C ARG A 99 -9.46 5.87 7.59
N MET A 100 -10.35 5.40 8.47
CA MET A 100 -11.78 5.71 8.43
C MET A 100 -12.21 6.78 9.43
N ASP A 101 -11.26 7.41 10.14
CA ASP A 101 -11.57 8.59 10.94
C ASP A 101 -11.99 9.75 10.01
N ILE A 102 -13.05 10.46 10.36
CA ILE A 102 -13.58 11.57 9.57
C ILE A 102 -12.63 12.77 9.55
N ASP A 103 -11.85 12.93 10.62
CA ASP A 103 -10.91 14.05 10.79
C ASP A 103 -9.52 13.78 10.20
N VAL A 104 -9.28 12.56 9.70
CA VAL A 104 -7.99 12.15 9.14
C VAL A 104 -8.11 11.89 7.64
N PRO A 105 -7.39 12.64 6.78
CA PRO A 105 -7.40 12.40 5.35
C PRO A 105 -6.73 11.04 5.04
N LEU A 106 -7.33 10.32 4.09
CA LEU A 106 -6.80 9.05 3.55
C LEU A 106 -6.33 9.32 2.12
N VAL A 107 -5.02 9.29 1.89
CA VAL A 107 -4.44 9.94 0.70
C VAL A 107 -3.71 8.97 -0.22
N VAL A 108 -4.02 9.04 -1.51
CA VAL A 108 -3.18 8.55 -2.60
C VAL A 108 -2.80 9.75 -3.47
N PRO A 109 -1.50 10.12 -3.53
CA PRO A 109 -1.00 11.31 -4.23
C PRO A 109 -1.52 11.50 -5.66
N GLU A 110 -1.69 10.43 -6.44
CA GLU A 110 -2.16 10.48 -7.83
C GLU A 110 -3.70 10.60 -7.92
N VAL A 111 -4.42 10.39 -6.82
CA VAL A 111 -5.89 10.32 -6.79
C VAL A 111 -6.49 11.56 -6.15
N ASN A 112 -6.18 11.80 -4.88
CA ASN A 112 -6.77 12.86 -4.06
C ASN A 112 -5.70 13.68 -3.29
N PRO A 113 -4.66 14.22 -3.95
CA PRO A 113 -3.56 14.96 -3.28
C PRO A 113 -4.01 16.25 -2.59
N HIS A 114 -5.23 16.71 -2.88
CA HIS A 114 -5.82 17.89 -2.26
C HIS A 114 -6.29 17.60 -0.83
N ALA A 115 -6.68 16.35 -0.52
CA ALA A 115 -7.16 15.96 0.81
C ALA A 115 -6.07 16.11 1.90
N ALA A 116 -4.79 16.03 1.54
CA ALA A 116 -3.68 16.26 2.46
C ALA A 116 -3.73 17.63 3.14
N ALA A 117 -4.25 18.67 2.47
CA ALA A 117 -4.33 20.02 3.04
C ALA A 117 -5.28 20.13 4.24
N ASN A 118 -6.17 19.15 4.42
CA ASN A 118 -7.17 19.14 5.50
C ASN A 118 -6.71 18.37 6.75
N HIS A 119 -5.44 17.98 6.83
CA HIS A 119 -4.95 17.20 7.96
C HIS A 119 -4.96 18.00 9.28
N LYS A 120 -5.20 17.29 10.38
CA LYS A 120 -5.06 17.83 11.74
C LYS A 120 -3.82 17.28 12.46
N GLY A 121 -2.75 17.07 11.70
CA GLY A 121 -1.47 16.50 12.16
C GLY A 121 -1.30 15.01 11.86
N ILE A 122 -2.36 14.29 11.46
CA ILE A 122 -2.27 12.90 11.01
C ILE A 122 -2.81 12.83 9.58
N ILE A 123 -2.10 12.10 8.72
CA ILE A 123 -2.54 11.66 7.40
C ILE A 123 -2.44 10.14 7.39
N ALA A 124 -3.51 9.47 6.95
CA ALA A 124 -3.51 8.03 6.82
C ALA A 124 -3.05 7.61 5.41
N ASN A 125 -2.16 6.63 5.38
CA ASN A 125 -1.73 5.93 4.17
C ASN A 125 -2.59 4.66 3.99
N PRO A 126 -3.19 4.43 2.80
CA PRO A 126 -4.16 3.35 2.62
C PRO A 126 -3.57 1.94 2.60
N ASN A 127 -4.44 0.95 2.48
CA ASN A 127 -4.09 -0.45 2.25
C ASN A 127 -3.42 -0.63 0.89
N CYS A 128 -2.40 -1.50 0.83
CA CYS A 128 -1.62 -1.76 -0.38
C CYS A 128 -2.46 -2.17 -1.59
N SER A 129 -3.44 -3.07 -1.42
CA SER A 129 -4.35 -3.49 -2.47
C SER A 129 -5.29 -2.37 -2.90
N THR A 130 -5.74 -1.52 -1.97
CA THR A 130 -6.56 -0.36 -2.34
C THR A 130 -5.76 0.62 -3.17
N ILE A 131 -4.51 0.94 -2.78
CA ILE A 131 -3.66 1.93 -3.47
C ILE A 131 -3.50 1.58 -4.95
N GLN A 132 -3.02 0.37 -5.27
CA GLN A 132 -2.80 -0.01 -6.66
C GLN A 132 -4.09 0.01 -7.48
N MET A 133 -5.21 -0.40 -6.88
CA MET A 133 -6.51 -0.41 -7.52
C MET A 133 -6.96 1.02 -7.85
N VAL A 134 -6.96 1.93 -6.87
CA VAL A 134 -7.45 3.31 -7.10
C VAL A 134 -6.52 4.13 -7.99
N VAL A 135 -5.21 3.87 -7.99
CA VAL A 135 -4.26 4.50 -8.94
C VAL A 135 -4.65 4.15 -10.38
N ALA A 136 -4.98 2.89 -10.66
CA ALA A 136 -5.41 2.46 -11.98
C ALA A 136 -6.85 2.91 -12.31
N LEU A 137 -7.77 2.87 -11.35
CA LEU A 137 -9.20 3.09 -11.61
C LEU A 137 -9.61 4.57 -11.63
N ASN A 138 -8.95 5.44 -10.86
CA ASN A 138 -9.34 6.84 -10.77
C ASN A 138 -9.30 7.61 -12.12
N PRO A 139 -8.28 7.44 -12.99
CA PRO A 139 -8.29 8.04 -14.33
C PRO A 139 -9.49 7.60 -15.17
N LEU A 140 -9.88 6.31 -15.08
CA LEU A 140 -11.03 5.78 -15.80
C LEU A 140 -12.34 6.31 -15.22
N HIS A 141 -12.44 6.39 -13.89
CA HIS A 141 -13.60 6.95 -13.21
C HIS A 141 -13.87 8.40 -13.59
N LYS A 142 -12.82 9.21 -13.77
CA LYS A 142 -12.94 10.61 -14.23
C LYS A 142 -13.47 10.73 -15.65
N GLU A 143 -13.17 9.76 -16.53
CA GLU A 143 -13.66 9.74 -17.92
C GLU A 143 -15.09 9.18 -18.02
N ALA A 144 -15.31 8.01 -17.41
CA ALA A 144 -16.58 7.32 -17.35
C ALA A 144 -16.77 6.77 -15.95
N ARG A 145 -17.65 7.43 -15.18
CA ARG A 145 -17.90 7.12 -13.77
C ARG A 145 -18.08 5.62 -13.58
N ILE A 146 -17.29 5.04 -12.68
CA ILE A 146 -17.39 3.63 -12.30
C ILE A 146 -18.57 3.47 -11.36
N LYS A 147 -19.47 2.56 -11.68
CA LYS A 147 -20.66 2.20 -10.88
C LYS A 147 -20.34 1.03 -9.94
N ARG A 148 -19.59 0.06 -10.44
CA ARG A 148 -19.31 -1.20 -9.73
C ARG A 148 -17.88 -1.66 -9.96
N ILE A 149 -17.29 -2.22 -8.91
CA ILE A 149 -16.00 -2.88 -8.91
C ILE A 149 -16.17 -4.28 -8.30
N VAL A 150 -15.69 -5.29 -9.01
CA VAL A 150 -15.51 -6.65 -8.50
C VAL A 150 -14.02 -6.98 -8.60
N VAL A 151 -13.40 -7.28 -7.46
CA VAL A 151 -11.96 -7.56 -7.40
C VAL A 151 -11.66 -8.87 -6.70
N SER A 152 -10.76 -9.66 -7.28
CA SER A 152 -10.13 -10.80 -6.64
C SER A 152 -8.64 -10.56 -6.56
N THR A 153 -8.09 -10.59 -5.35
CA THR A 153 -6.67 -10.30 -5.10
C THR A 153 -5.84 -11.57 -5.05
N TYR A 154 -4.57 -11.42 -5.41
CA TYR A 154 -3.51 -12.42 -5.39
C TYR A 154 -2.35 -11.77 -4.62
N GLN A 155 -2.50 -11.71 -3.30
CA GLN A 155 -1.58 -10.95 -2.44
C GLN A 155 -0.39 -11.82 -2.01
N SER A 156 0.81 -11.26 -2.14
CA SER A 156 2.06 -11.87 -1.71
C SER A 156 2.19 -11.98 -0.18
N VAL A 157 3.08 -12.86 0.28
CA VAL A 157 3.31 -13.09 1.72
C VAL A 157 4.03 -11.94 2.43
N SER A 158 4.78 -11.11 1.71
CA SER A 158 5.43 -9.93 2.29
C SER A 158 4.46 -8.93 2.93
N GLY A 159 3.18 -8.91 2.52
CA GLY A 159 2.15 -8.08 3.15
C GLY A 159 1.91 -8.43 4.62
N THR A 160 2.20 -9.66 5.04
CA THR A 160 2.14 -10.10 6.44
C THR A 160 3.43 -9.78 7.21
N GLY A 161 4.54 -9.54 6.49
CA GLY A 161 5.86 -9.23 7.05
C GLY A 161 6.90 -10.34 6.85
N SER A 162 8.11 -10.11 7.37
CA SER A 162 9.28 -10.95 7.11
C SER A 162 9.14 -12.41 7.57
N MET A 163 8.43 -12.65 8.68
CA MET A 163 8.19 -14.02 9.16
C MET A 163 7.37 -14.86 8.16
N ALA A 164 6.44 -14.24 7.43
CA ALA A 164 5.64 -14.93 6.43
C ALA A 164 6.45 -15.27 5.16
N ILE A 165 7.43 -14.43 4.82
CA ILE A 165 8.40 -14.71 3.75
C ILE A 165 9.23 -15.94 4.13
N GLU A 166 9.77 -15.95 5.35
CA GLU A 166 10.52 -17.10 5.89
C GLU A 166 9.68 -18.37 5.94
N GLU A 167 8.42 -18.27 6.36
CA GLU A 167 7.49 -19.40 6.39
C GLU A 167 7.27 -19.99 4.98
N LEU A 168 7.04 -19.15 3.96
CA LEU A 168 6.89 -19.64 2.59
C LEU A 168 8.15 -20.37 2.10
N ILE A 169 9.36 -19.85 2.40
CA ILE A 169 10.63 -20.49 2.04
C ILE A 169 10.74 -21.86 2.72
N ASN A 170 10.52 -21.91 4.04
CA ASN A 170 10.68 -23.12 4.84
C ASN A 170 9.65 -24.18 4.47
N GLN A 171 8.38 -23.80 4.28
CA GLN A 171 7.34 -24.73 3.83
C GLN A 171 7.61 -25.24 2.41
N SER A 172 8.10 -24.38 1.51
CA SER A 172 8.41 -24.81 0.13
C SER A 172 9.52 -25.84 0.10
N ARG A 173 10.60 -25.64 0.88
CA ARG A 173 11.66 -26.65 1.05
C ARG A 173 11.09 -27.94 1.63
N ALA A 174 10.32 -27.85 2.71
CA ALA A 174 9.76 -29.02 3.38
C ALA A 174 8.91 -29.88 2.43
N VAL A 175 8.02 -29.24 1.64
CA VAL A 175 7.18 -29.92 0.65
C VAL A 175 8.02 -30.60 -0.44
N LEU A 176 9.03 -29.91 -0.97
CA LEU A 176 9.90 -30.46 -2.03
C LEU A 176 10.77 -31.62 -1.53
N ASP A 177 11.18 -31.58 -0.25
CA ASP A 177 11.97 -32.62 0.39
C ASP A 177 11.10 -33.79 0.91
N GLY A 178 9.78 -33.71 0.79
CA GLY A 178 8.85 -34.71 1.33
C GLY A 178 8.82 -34.79 2.86
N SER A 179 9.20 -33.70 3.53
CA SER A 179 9.29 -33.59 4.99
C SER A 179 8.08 -32.86 5.60
N GLU A 180 8.01 -32.82 6.93
CA GLU A 180 6.89 -32.21 7.65
C GLU A 180 6.80 -30.70 7.42
N VAL A 181 5.61 -30.22 7.05
CA VAL A 181 5.34 -28.80 6.84
C VAL A 181 4.91 -28.13 8.14
N VAL A 182 5.75 -27.23 8.65
CA VAL A 182 5.48 -26.45 9.86
C VAL A 182 4.73 -25.15 9.53
N LYS A 183 3.62 -24.89 10.23
CA LYS A 183 2.77 -23.70 10.09
C LYS A 183 2.85 -22.86 11.36
N LYS A 184 3.39 -21.64 11.28
CA LYS A 184 3.59 -20.73 12.42
C LYS A 184 2.88 -19.39 12.24
N VAL A 185 2.88 -18.85 11.02
CA VAL A 185 2.32 -17.54 10.68
C VAL A 185 0.89 -17.69 10.17
N TYR A 186 0.66 -18.60 9.23
CA TYR A 186 -0.67 -18.89 8.70
C TYR A 186 -1.28 -20.13 9.37
N PRO A 187 -2.61 -20.21 9.51
CA PRO A 187 -3.28 -21.41 10.04
C PRO A 187 -3.17 -22.63 9.10
N HIS A 188 -2.90 -22.37 7.81
CA HIS A 188 -2.80 -23.36 6.75
C HIS A 188 -1.47 -23.22 6.00
N GLN A 189 -1.05 -24.27 5.29
CA GLN A 189 0.13 -24.25 4.44
C GLN A 189 -0.04 -23.21 3.34
N ILE A 190 0.92 -22.31 3.18
CA ILE A 190 0.96 -21.32 2.09
C ILE A 190 1.77 -21.81 0.90
N ALA A 191 2.80 -22.65 1.12
CA ALA A 191 3.58 -23.22 0.01
C ALA A 191 2.68 -24.02 -0.94
N PHE A 192 2.75 -23.69 -2.24
CA PHE A 192 1.95 -24.32 -3.30
C PHE A 192 0.43 -24.28 -3.07
N ASN A 193 -0.09 -23.28 -2.36
CA ASN A 193 -1.50 -23.20 -1.97
C ASN A 193 -2.06 -21.77 -2.03
N CYS A 194 -3.38 -21.63 -2.08
CA CYS A 194 -4.09 -20.33 -2.02
C CYS A 194 -4.94 -20.26 -0.74
N LEU A 195 -4.78 -19.20 0.06
CA LEU A 195 -5.55 -19.00 1.28
C LEU A 195 -6.55 -17.86 1.08
N PRO A 196 -7.88 -18.13 0.98
CA PRO A 196 -8.91 -17.12 0.77
C PRO A 196 -9.28 -16.40 2.08
N GLN A 197 -8.26 -16.01 2.85
CA GLN A 197 -8.41 -15.27 4.09
C GLN A 197 -7.19 -14.37 4.29
N ILE A 198 -7.43 -13.06 4.32
CA ILE A 198 -6.45 -12.07 4.76
C ILE A 198 -7.08 -11.22 5.84
N ASP A 199 -6.37 -11.08 6.96
CA ASP A 199 -6.94 -10.52 8.21
C ASP A 199 -8.04 -11.44 8.80
N VAL A 200 -8.77 -10.97 9.80
CA VAL A 200 -9.83 -11.75 10.47
C VAL A 200 -11.15 -11.66 9.73
N PHE A 201 -11.96 -12.73 9.83
CA PHE A 201 -13.36 -12.71 9.41
C PHE A 201 -14.21 -11.80 10.29
N LEU A 202 -15.29 -11.30 9.71
CA LEU A 202 -16.38 -10.57 10.33
C LEU A 202 -17.66 -11.43 10.29
N ASP A 203 -18.67 -11.04 11.06
CA ASP A 203 -19.91 -11.82 11.21
C ASP A 203 -20.70 -12.01 9.90
N ASN A 204 -20.47 -11.13 8.91
CA ASN A 204 -21.09 -11.20 7.59
C ASN A 204 -20.34 -12.08 6.58
N GLY A 205 -19.26 -12.75 6.99
CA GLY A 205 -18.45 -13.63 6.14
C GLY A 205 -17.35 -12.94 5.34
N TYR A 206 -17.30 -11.61 5.31
CA TYR A 206 -16.16 -10.87 4.77
C TYR A 206 -14.99 -10.88 5.76
N THR A 207 -13.79 -10.69 5.25
CA THR A 207 -12.60 -10.37 6.04
C THR A 207 -12.43 -8.87 6.21
N LYS A 208 -11.66 -8.46 7.22
CA LYS A 208 -11.29 -7.04 7.37
C LYS A 208 -10.51 -6.48 6.19
N GLU A 209 -9.73 -7.30 5.48
CA GLU A 209 -9.00 -6.85 4.30
C GLU A 209 -9.96 -6.48 3.16
N GLU A 210 -11.01 -7.27 2.95
CA GLU A 210 -12.05 -6.98 1.95
C GLU A 210 -12.83 -5.71 2.32
N ILE A 211 -13.19 -5.53 3.60
CA ILE A 211 -13.85 -4.30 4.05
C ILE A 211 -12.96 -3.07 3.87
N LYS A 212 -11.64 -3.18 4.12
CA LYS A 212 -10.70 -2.08 3.83
C LYS A 212 -10.76 -1.70 2.37
N MET A 213 -10.68 -2.65 1.44
CA MET A 213 -10.78 -2.34 0.01
C MET A 213 -12.08 -1.65 -0.36
N ILE A 214 -13.21 -2.04 0.23
CA ILE A 214 -14.52 -1.44 -0.04
C ILE A 214 -14.58 0.00 0.45
N GLU A 215 -14.29 0.22 1.73
CA GLU A 215 -14.51 1.51 2.39
C GLU A 215 -13.41 2.53 2.05
N GLU A 216 -12.16 2.09 1.95
CA GLU A 216 -11.05 2.97 1.56
C GLU A 216 -11.20 3.44 0.11
N THR A 217 -11.67 2.60 -0.81
CA THR A 217 -11.95 3.00 -2.21
C THR A 217 -12.96 4.14 -2.28
N LYS A 218 -14.09 4.01 -1.57
CA LYS A 218 -15.14 5.05 -1.53
C LYS A 218 -14.60 6.38 -0.99
N LYS A 219 -13.81 6.32 0.09
CA LYS A 219 -13.22 7.51 0.72
C LYS A 219 -12.17 8.18 -0.17
N ILE A 220 -11.25 7.42 -0.76
CA ILE A 220 -10.14 7.95 -1.57
C ILE A 220 -10.63 8.52 -2.90
N MET A 221 -11.59 7.83 -3.55
CA MET A 221 -12.17 8.27 -4.82
C MET A 221 -13.33 9.27 -4.63
N GLU A 222 -13.61 9.67 -3.38
CA GLU A 222 -14.66 10.65 -3.03
C GLU A 222 -16.02 10.30 -3.65
N SER A 223 -16.33 9.01 -3.71
CA SER A 223 -17.47 8.45 -4.43
C SER A 223 -18.17 7.37 -3.58
N PRO A 224 -18.99 7.77 -2.58
CA PRO A 224 -19.57 6.85 -1.62
C PRO A 224 -20.56 5.84 -2.23
N GLU A 225 -21.11 6.15 -3.40
CA GLU A 225 -22.06 5.31 -4.15
C GLU A 225 -21.41 4.25 -5.06
N ILE A 226 -20.07 4.20 -5.17
CA ILE A 226 -19.42 3.11 -5.90
C ILE A 226 -19.71 1.79 -5.18
N ALA A 227 -20.32 0.84 -5.89
CA ALA A 227 -20.49 -0.51 -5.40
C ALA A 227 -19.16 -1.28 -5.50
N VAL A 228 -18.61 -1.73 -4.39
CA VAL A 228 -17.36 -2.51 -4.37
C VAL A 228 -17.61 -3.84 -3.68
N THR A 229 -17.12 -4.93 -4.26
CA THR A 229 -16.97 -6.21 -3.56
C THR A 229 -15.60 -6.79 -3.86
N ALA A 230 -14.99 -7.40 -2.85
CA ALA A 230 -13.65 -7.96 -2.92
C ALA A 230 -13.64 -9.41 -2.42
N THR A 231 -12.81 -10.25 -3.03
CA THR A 231 -12.33 -11.52 -2.47
C THR A 231 -10.82 -11.41 -2.32
N THR A 232 -10.30 -11.53 -1.11
CA THR A 232 -8.86 -11.40 -0.86
C THR A 232 -8.17 -12.73 -0.63
N VAL A 233 -7.13 -13.03 -1.41
CA VAL A 233 -6.46 -14.33 -1.38
C VAL A 233 -4.96 -14.16 -1.21
N ARG A 234 -4.39 -14.86 -0.22
CA ARG A 234 -2.94 -14.97 -0.05
C ARG A 234 -2.42 -16.08 -0.96
N VAL A 235 -1.39 -15.77 -1.74
CA VAL A 235 -0.77 -16.69 -2.71
C VAL A 235 0.73 -16.86 -2.42
N PRO A 236 1.39 -17.92 -2.92
CA PRO A 236 2.79 -18.22 -2.62
C PRO A 236 3.75 -17.37 -3.48
N VAL A 237 3.58 -16.06 -3.40
CA VAL A 237 4.42 -15.05 -4.05
C VAL A 237 5.12 -14.27 -2.95
N PHE A 238 6.42 -14.00 -3.10
CA PHE A 238 7.19 -13.29 -2.07
C PHE A 238 6.76 -11.82 -1.96
N ARG A 239 6.72 -11.12 -3.09
CA ARG A 239 6.50 -9.66 -3.16
C ARG A 239 5.63 -9.27 -4.34
N SER A 240 5.06 -8.07 -4.25
CA SER A 240 4.04 -7.51 -5.14
C SER A 240 2.67 -8.16 -4.99
N HIS A 241 1.61 -7.38 -5.18
CA HIS A 241 0.24 -7.89 -5.21
C HIS A 241 -0.24 -7.88 -6.64
N SER A 242 -1.18 -8.77 -6.95
CA SER A 242 -1.86 -8.77 -8.23
C SER A 242 -3.36 -8.83 -8.05
N GLU A 243 -4.12 -8.23 -8.96
CA GLU A 243 -5.55 -8.08 -8.84
C GLU A 243 -6.23 -8.31 -10.18
N SER A 244 -7.17 -9.24 -10.21
CA SER A 244 -8.14 -9.34 -11.29
C SER A 244 -9.28 -8.40 -10.97
N VAL A 245 -9.42 -7.35 -11.78
CA VAL A 245 -10.42 -6.30 -11.58
C VAL A 245 -11.40 -6.27 -12.74
N ASN A 246 -12.69 -6.33 -12.40
CA ASN A 246 -13.79 -6.08 -13.31
C ASN A 246 -14.52 -4.82 -12.84
N ILE A 247 -14.74 -3.89 -13.76
CA ILE A 247 -15.49 -2.66 -13.50
C ILE A 247 -16.68 -2.55 -14.43
N GLU A 248 -17.75 -1.93 -13.95
CA GLU A 248 -18.86 -1.46 -14.77
C GLU A 248 -18.90 0.07 -14.73
N THR A 249 -18.91 0.71 -15.89
CA THR A 249 -18.95 2.17 -16.03
C THR A 249 -20.33 2.67 -16.48
N GLU A 250 -20.60 3.97 -16.30
CA GLU A 250 -21.82 4.62 -16.81
C GLU A 250 -21.84 4.73 -18.34
N LYS A 251 -20.67 4.85 -18.96
CA LYS A 251 -20.48 4.93 -20.41
C LYS A 251 -19.47 3.87 -20.85
N LYS A 252 -19.69 3.28 -22.01
CA LYS A 252 -18.78 2.26 -22.56
C LYS A 252 -17.38 2.85 -22.78
N LEU A 253 -16.37 2.17 -22.25
CA LEU A 253 -14.97 2.42 -22.56
C LEU A 253 -14.45 1.25 -23.39
N THR A 254 -13.92 1.54 -24.59
CA THR A 254 -13.24 0.50 -25.39
C THR A 254 -11.88 0.17 -24.78
N PRO A 255 -11.35 -1.05 -24.97
CA PRO A 255 -10.01 -1.40 -24.49
C PRO A 255 -8.91 -0.45 -24.96
N GLU A 256 -9.01 0.06 -26.19
CA GLU A 256 -8.10 1.05 -26.76
C GLU A 256 -8.14 2.36 -25.98
N ARG A 257 -9.35 2.84 -25.65
CA ARG A 257 -9.53 4.06 -24.87
C ARG A 257 -9.02 3.90 -23.44
N VAL A 258 -9.25 2.74 -22.82
CA VAL A 258 -8.72 2.42 -21.49
C VAL A 258 -7.19 2.45 -21.51
N ARG A 259 -6.55 1.79 -22.49
CA ARG A 259 -5.09 1.84 -22.66
C ARG A 259 -4.59 3.27 -22.82
N GLU A 260 -5.23 4.07 -23.65
CA GLU A 260 -4.84 5.47 -23.88
C GLU A 260 -4.89 6.32 -22.60
N ILE A 261 -5.95 6.20 -21.80
CA ILE A 261 -6.12 6.93 -20.55
C ILE A 261 -5.03 6.50 -19.55
N LEU A 262 -4.84 5.18 -19.37
CA LEU A 262 -3.89 4.65 -18.40
C LEU A 262 -2.44 4.93 -18.78
N SER A 263 -2.08 4.91 -20.07
CA SER A 263 -0.73 5.26 -20.52
C SER A 263 -0.35 6.72 -20.26
N LYS A 264 -1.32 7.60 -20.01
CA LYS A 264 -1.11 9.01 -19.65
C LYS A 264 -1.23 9.26 -18.15
N ALA A 265 -1.68 8.27 -17.37
CA ALA A 265 -1.92 8.43 -15.95
C ALA A 265 -0.60 8.41 -15.15
N PRO A 266 -0.35 9.37 -14.24
CA PRO A 266 0.84 9.37 -13.40
C PRO A 266 0.93 8.08 -12.57
N GLY A 267 2.12 7.48 -12.52
CA GLY A 267 2.37 6.27 -11.75
C GLY A 267 1.80 4.98 -12.35
N VAL A 268 1.20 5.02 -13.54
CA VAL A 268 0.66 3.84 -14.23
C VAL A 268 1.54 3.48 -15.43
N ILE A 269 1.88 2.20 -15.56
CA ILE A 269 2.56 1.64 -16.73
C ILE A 269 1.68 0.57 -17.37
N VAL A 270 1.31 0.78 -18.64
CA VAL A 270 0.52 -0.20 -19.40
C VAL A 270 1.45 -1.26 -19.99
N VAL A 271 1.24 -2.51 -19.60
CA VAL A 271 1.92 -3.70 -20.17
C VAL A 271 0.82 -4.59 -20.74
N ASP A 272 0.41 -4.35 -21.99
CA ASP A 272 -0.76 -5.03 -22.57
C ASP A 272 -0.54 -5.35 -24.05
N ASP A 273 0.46 -6.19 -24.31
CA ASP A 273 0.82 -6.67 -25.65
C ASP A 273 0.68 -8.20 -25.67
N LEU A 274 -0.57 -8.63 -25.83
CA LEU A 274 -0.96 -10.03 -25.69
C LEU A 274 -0.45 -10.91 -26.83
N ILE A 275 -0.22 -10.34 -28.02
CA ILE A 275 0.35 -11.08 -29.16
C ILE A 275 1.77 -11.57 -28.81
N ASN A 276 2.51 -10.77 -28.03
CA ASN A 276 3.85 -11.11 -27.57
C ASN A 276 3.89 -11.63 -26.11
N ASN A 277 2.76 -12.07 -25.56
CA ASN A 277 2.62 -12.57 -24.18
C ASN A 277 3.12 -11.60 -23.10
N LYS A 278 2.94 -10.29 -23.29
CA LYS A 278 3.31 -9.28 -22.30
C LYS A 278 2.10 -8.82 -21.52
N TYR A 279 2.16 -9.03 -20.20
CA TYR A 279 1.19 -8.60 -19.21
C TYR A 279 1.91 -8.39 -17.87
N PRO A 280 1.34 -7.63 -16.92
CA PRO A 280 1.99 -7.37 -15.64
C PRO A 280 2.22 -8.66 -14.85
N LEU A 281 3.42 -8.82 -14.31
CA LEU A 281 3.80 -9.93 -13.43
C LEU A 281 4.33 -9.39 -12.10
N ALA A 282 4.02 -10.10 -11.01
CA ALA A 282 4.44 -9.71 -9.66
C ALA A 282 5.96 -9.56 -9.54
N ILE A 283 6.72 -10.47 -10.16
CA ILE A 283 8.19 -10.46 -10.19
C ILE A 283 8.76 -9.25 -10.92
N ASP A 284 8.08 -8.75 -11.95
CA ASP A 284 8.55 -7.60 -12.74
C ASP A 284 8.22 -6.27 -12.06
N ALA A 285 7.22 -6.26 -11.18
CA ALA A 285 6.82 -5.08 -10.42
C ALA A 285 7.65 -4.89 -9.13
N GLU A 286 8.33 -5.95 -8.65
CA GLU A 286 9.14 -5.89 -7.43
C GLU A 286 10.22 -4.79 -7.54
N GLY A 287 10.33 -3.98 -6.49
CA GLY A 287 11.33 -2.92 -6.41
C GLY A 287 10.95 -1.63 -7.15
N LYS A 288 9.78 -1.57 -7.79
CA LYS A 288 9.30 -0.42 -8.56
C LYS A 288 8.23 0.39 -7.81
N ASP A 289 8.11 1.68 -8.15
CA ASP A 289 7.15 2.60 -7.52
C ASP A 289 5.85 2.73 -8.35
N GLU A 290 5.84 2.17 -9.56
CA GLU A 290 4.71 2.22 -10.48
C GLU A 290 3.67 1.12 -10.22
N THR A 291 2.46 1.36 -10.72
CA THR A 291 1.37 0.38 -10.84
C THR A 291 1.27 -0.07 -12.29
N PHE A 292 1.38 -1.38 -12.52
CA PHE A 292 1.37 -1.98 -13.85
C PHE A 292 -0.03 -2.50 -14.17
N VAL A 293 -0.54 -2.17 -15.36
CA VAL A 293 -1.89 -2.58 -15.79
C VAL A 293 -1.83 -3.24 -17.16
N GLY A 294 -2.58 -4.34 -17.33
CA GLY A 294 -2.72 -5.03 -18.60
C GLY A 294 -3.91 -5.96 -18.63
N ARG A 295 -3.94 -6.90 -19.58
CA ARG A 295 -5.10 -7.79 -19.84
C ARG A 295 -6.41 -7.00 -20.03
N ILE A 296 -6.32 -5.79 -20.59
CA ILE A 296 -7.43 -4.86 -20.72
C ILE A 296 -8.32 -5.34 -21.86
N ARG A 297 -9.58 -5.62 -21.54
CA ARG A 297 -10.56 -6.15 -22.50
C ARG A 297 -11.98 -5.84 -22.05
N GLU A 298 -12.91 -5.85 -22.99
CA GLU A 298 -14.34 -5.75 -22.67
C GLU A 298 -14.78 -6.97 -21.84
N ASP A 299 -15.77 -6.75 -20.99
CA ASP A 299 -16.58 -7.81 -20.41
C ASP A 299 -17.85 -7.97 -21.25
N PHE A 300 -17.98 -9.10 -21.95
CA PHE A 300 -19.14 -9.35 -22.81
C PHE A 300 -20.41 -9.75 -22.04
N SER A 301 -20.34 -9.92 -20.72
CA SER A 301 -21.50 -10.26 -19.89
C SER A 301 -22.34 -9.05 -19.47
N ILE A 302 -21.80 -7.83 -19.59
CA ILE A 302 -22.46 -6.56 -19.22
C ILE A 302 -22.13 -5.45 -20.24
N CYS A 303 -23.06 -4.51 -20.44
CA CYS A 303 -22.97 -3.54 -21.55
C CYS A 303 -21.76 -2.59 -21.49
N CYS A 304 -21.35 -2.18 -20.29
CA CYS A 304 -20.27 -1.21 -20.06
C CYS A 304 -19.20 -1.79 -19.13
N GLY A 305 -18.85 -3.07 -19.31
CA GLY A 305 -17.87 -3.74 -18.47
C GLY A 305 -16.46 -3.78 -19.05
N VAL A 306 -15.46 -3.64 -18.18
CA VAL A 306 -14.04 -3.76 -18.53
C VAL A 306 -13.35 -4.67 -17.52
N ASN A 307 -12.55 -5.61 -18.03
CA ASN A 307 -11.66 -6.44 -17.23
C ASN A 307 -10.22 -5.94 -17.37
N MET A 308 -9.44 -5.99 -16.29
CA MET A 308 -8.02 -5.70 -16.28
C MET A 308 -7.27 -6.49 -15.20
N TRP A 309 -5.95 -6.54 -15.34
CA TRP A 309 -5.01 -7.12 -14.39
C TRP A 309 -4.07 -6.03 -13.88
N ILE A 310 -4.03 -5.83 -12.57
CA ILE A 310 -3.28 -4.76 -11.92
C ILE A 310 -2.22 -5.37 -11.01
N VAL A 311 -0.98 -4.88 -11.08
CA VAL A 311 0.13 -5.38 -10.27
C VAL A 311 0.95 -4.20 -9.74
N SER A 312 1.30 -4.22 -8.46
CA SER A 312 2.26 -3.27 -7.89
C SER A 312 3.02 -3.86 -6.70
N ASP A 313 4.20 -3.31 -6.40
CA ASP A 313 4.97 -3.68 -5.22
C ASP A 313 4.27 -3.17 -3.95
N ASN A 314 3.75 -4.12 -3.17
CA ASN A 314 2.96 -3.86 -1.96
C ASN A 314 3.76 -3.21 -0.82
N LEU A 315 5.09 -3.33 -0.81
CA LEU A 315 5.95 -2.67 0.18
C LEU A 315 6.39 -1.29 -0.28
N ARG A 316 6.46 -1.05 -1.60
CA ARG A 316 6.78 0.25 -2.20
C ARG A 316 5.52 1.08 -2.41
N LYS A 317 4.94 1.08 -3.61
CA LYS A 317 3.74 1.87 -3.90
C LYS A 317 2.58 1.53 -2.98
N GLY A 318 2.44 0.26 -2.59
CA GLY A 318 1.42 -0.16 -1.63
C GLY A 318 1.65 0.27 -0.18
N ALA A 319 2.79 0.87 0.17
CA ALA A 319 3.07 1.32 1.54
C ALA A 319 4.09 2.46 1.59
N ALA A 320 5.39 2.14 1.51
CA ALA A 320 6.48 3.09 1.78
C ALA A 320 6.53 4.26 0.81
N SER A 321 6.43 4.00 -0.50
CA SER A 321 6.52 5.03 -1.52
C SER A 321 5.33 5.97 -1.48
N ASN A 322 4.12 5.45 -1.26
CA ASN A 322 2.95 6.29 -1.07
C ASN A 322 3.09 7.19 0.17
N ALA A 323 3.60 6.65 1.29
CA ALA A 323 3.84 7.43 2.50
C ALA A 323 4.89 8.54 2.30
N VAL A 324 5.99 8.25 1.60
CA VAL A 324 7.00 9.27 1.27
C VAL A 324 6.45 10.31 0.29
N GLN A 325 5.68 9.90 -0.72
CA GLN A 325 5.02 10.82 -1.65
C GLN A 325 3.98 11.73 -0.95
N ILE A 326 3.28 11.22 0.08
CA ILE A 326 2.43 12.06 0.93
C ILE A 326 3.31 13.11 1.63
N ALA A 327 4.44 12.71 2.22
CA ALA A 327 5.36 13.65 2.85
C ALA A 327 5.93 14.68 1.86
N GLU A 328 6.17 14.28 0.60
CA GLU A 328 6.58 15.20 -0.48
C GLU A 328 5.50 16.26 -0.74
N ILE A 329 4.22 15.86 -0.84
CA ILE A 329 3.11 16.80 -0.99
C ILE A 329 3.07 17.80 0.17
N LEU A 330 3.27 17.35 1.41
CA LEU A 330 3.26 18.22 2.58
C LEU A 330 4.36 19.28 2.49
N VAL A 331 5.57 18.86 2.13
CA VAL A 331 6.73 19.74 1.96
C VAL A 331 6.52 20.73 0.82
N GLU A 332 6.06 20.27 -0.35
CA GLU A 332 5.86 21.08 -1.55
C GLU A 332 4.78 22.15 -1.35
N LYS A 333 3.72 21.81 -0.60
CA LYS A 333 2.60 22.73 -0.31
C LYS A 333 2.81 23.59 0.94
N GLY A 334 3.94 23.43 1.64
CA GLY A 334 4.22 24.18 2.87
C GLY A 334 3.25 23.84 4.01
N LEU A 335 2.83 22.57 4.09
CA LEU A 335 1.91 22.05 5.10
C LEU A 335 2.63 21.46 6.32
N VAL A 336 3.96 21.62 6.40
CA VAL A 336 4.84 21.13 7.48
C VAL A 336 5.25 22.22 8.44
#